data_AF-A0A949UVM2-F1
#
_entry.id   AF-A0A949UVM2-F1
#
_cell.length_a   1.000
_cell.length_b   1.000
_cell.length_c   1.000
_cell.angle_alpha   90.00
_cell.angle_beta   90.00
_cell.angle_gamma   90.00
#
_symmetry.space_group_name_H-M   'P 1'
#
loop_
_entity.id
_entity.type
_entity.pdbx_description
1 polymer ?
#
loop_
_entity_poly.entity_id
_entity_poly.type
_entity_poly.pdbx_seq_one_letter_code
_entity_poly.pdbx_strand_id
1 'polypeptide(L)'
;MASKELIALVAEAIIDNPPIETMTDDEIIIDWSPTAQAAISTIFTALQEPTEAMHSEGRTTVNYRDAWSAMLAASALGEQSE
;
A
#
# COMPACT_ATOMS: atom_id res chain seq x y z
N MET A 1 -10.84 3.69 2.35
CA MET A 1 -10.54 3.54 0.91
C MET A 1 -10.66 2.07 0.58
N ALA A 2 -11.37 1.72 -0.49
CA ALA A 2 -11.49 0.33 -0.93
C ALA A 2 -10.20 -0.14 -1.61
N SER A 3 -9.94 -1.45 -1.64
CA SER A 3 -8.70 -2.01 -2.21
C SER A 3 -8.53 -1.67 -3.69
N LYS A 4 -9.64 -1.61 -4.45
CA LYS A 4 -9.63 -1.25 -5.88
C LYS A 4 -9.26 0.23 -6.11
N GLU A 5 -9.70 1.12 -5.24
CA GLU A 5 -9.35 2.54 -5.30
C GLU A 5 -7.87 2.75 -4.98
N LEU A 6 -7.34 2.01 -3.99
CA LEU A 6 -5.91 2.01 -3.66
C LEU A 6 -5.06 1.53 -4.85
N ILE A 7 -5.44 0.43 -5.48
CA ILE A 7 -4.73 -0.11 -6.65
C ILE A 7 -4.70 0.91 -7.79
N ALA A 8 -5.82 1.60 -8.05
CA ALA A 8 -5.89 2.63 -9.08
C ALA A 8 -4.94 3.81 -8.77
N LEU A 9 -4.97 4.33 -7.54
CA LEU A 9 -4.08 5.42 -7.12
C LEU A 9 -2.60 5.04 -7.17
N VAL A 10 -2.26 3.81 -6.79
CA VAL A 10 -0.87 3.32 -6.90
C VAL A 10 -0.46 3.18 -8.36
N ALA A 11 -1.35 2.72 -9.24
CA ALA A 11 -1.06 2.63 -10.67
C ALA A 11 -0.84 4.02 -11.30
N GLU A 12 -1.65 5.01 -10.95
CA GLU A 12 -1.45 6.41 -11.36
C GLU A 12 -0.11 6.95 -10.86
N ALA A 13 0.22 6.74 -9.57
CA ALA A 13 1.49 7.17 -9.01
C ALA A 13 2.71 6.54 -9.72
N ILE A 14 2.61 5.29 -10.17
CA ILE A 14 3.65 4.61 -10.95
C ILE A 14 3.79 5.24 -12.35
N ILE A 15 2.68 5.54 -13.01
CA ILE A 15 2.67 6.14 -14.36
C ILE A 15 3.25 7.56 -14.31
N ASP A 16 2.89 8.34 -13.30
CA ASP A 16 3.34 9.72 -13.12
C ASP A 16 4.81 9.82 -12.69
N ASN A 17 5.38 8.73 -12.16
CA ASN A 17 6.76 8.67 -11.69
C ASN A 17 7.49 7.51 -12.39
N PRO A 18 7.73 7.59 -13.70
CA PRO A 18 8.43 6.54 -14.44
C PRO A 18 9.88 6.38 -13.95
N PRO A 19 10.52 5.24 -14.22
CA PRO A 19 11.93 5.06 -13.91
C PRO A 19 12.79 6.08 -14.66
N ILE A 20 13.91 6.47 -14.06
CA ILE A 20 14.87 7.38 -14.68
C ILE A 20 15.87 6.54 -15.47
N GLU A 21 15.95 6.79 -16.77
CA GLU A 21 16.95 6.18 -17.63
C GLU A 21 18.16 7.12 -17.77
N THR A 22 19.34 6.62 -17.40
CA THR A 22 20.60 7.30 -17.60
C THR A 22 21.46 6.51 -18.58
N MET A 23 21.74 7.11 -19.73
CA MET A 23 22.67 6.55 -20.70
C MET A 23 24.09 7.00 -20.37
N THR A 24 24.97 6.04 -20.14
CA THR A 24 26.41 6.24 -20.03
C THR A 24 27.08 5.76 -21.32
N ASP A 25 28.39 5.98 -21.45
CA ASP A 25 29.13 5.57 -22.65
C ASP A 25 29.13 4.03 -22.84
N ASP A 26 28.97 3.25 -21.75
CA ASP A 26 29.09 1.79 -21.75
C ASP A 26 27.77 1.05 -21.44
N GLU A 27 26.79 1.70 -20.79
CA GLU A 27 25.55 1.06 -20.37
C GLU A 27 24.35 2.01 -20.20
N ILE A 28 23.16 1.41 -20.23
CA ILE A 28 21.90 2.05 -19.84
C ILE A 28 21.61 1.63 -18.40
N ILE A 29 21.53 2.61 -17.50
CA ILE A 29 21.14 2.42 -16.11
C ILE A 29 19.67 2.85 -15.98
N ILE A 30 18.84 1.98 -15.41
CA ILE A 30 17.42 2.26 -15.16
C ILE A 30 17.20 2.34 -13.65
N ASP A 31 16.95 3.54 -13.13
CA ASP A 31 16.66 3.78 -11.72
C ASP A 31 15.15 3.76 -11.47
N TRP A 32 14.70 2.71 -10.79
CA TRP A 32 13.31 2.52 -10.37
C TRP A 32 12.99 3.16 -9.02
N SER A 33 13.97 3.76 -8.34
CA SER A 33 13.78 4.36 -7.02
C SER A 33 12.65 5.39 -6.98
N PRO A 34 12.52 6.31 -7.97
CA PRO A 34 11.43 7.27 -7.99
C PRO A 34 10.04 6.60 -8.08
N THR A 35 9.90 5.62 -8.97
CA THR A 35 8.66 4.84 -9.13
C THR A 35 8.28 4.09 -7.87
N ALA A 36 9.25 3.40 -7.27
CA ALA A 36 9.03 2.64 -6.04
C ALA A 36 8.65 3.56 -4.87
N GLN A 37 9.33 4.70 -4.75
CA GLN A 37 9.05 5.67 -3.68
C GLN A 37 7.66 6.30 -3.82
N ALA A 38 7.24 6.63 -5.05
CA ALA A 38 5.90 7.13 -5.32
C ALA A 38 4.82 6.10 -4.95
N ALA A 39 4.96 4.85 -5.38
CA ALA A 39 4.02 3.78 -5.04
C ALA A 39 3.92 3.56 -3.52
N ILE A 40 5.06 3.48 -2.83
CA ILE A 40 5.12 3.28 -1.38
C ILE A 40 4.50 4.46 -0.62
N SER A 41 4.81 5.69 -1.04
CA SER A 41 4.24 6.90 -0.42
C SER A 41 2.72 6.96 -0.57
N THR A 42 2.21 6.58 -1.75
CA THR A 42 0.75 6.50 -2.00
C THR A 42 0.10 5.46 -1.09
N ILE A 43 0.71 4.27 -0.96
CA ILE A 43 0.23 3.23 -0.04
C ILE A 43 0.22 3.75 1.40
N PHE A 44 1.32 4.34 1.88
CA PHE A 44 1.38 4.86 3.24
C PHE A 44 0.38 5.99 3.50
N THR A 45 0.16 6.87 2.52
CA THR A 45 -0.83 7.95 2.64
C THR A 45 -2.26 7.40 2.69
N ALA A 46 -2.53 6.32 1.94
CA ALA A 46 -3.84 5.68 1.88
C ALA A 46 -4.12 4.78 3.08
N LEU A 47 -3.09 4.18 3.68
CA LEU A 47 -3.17 3.44 4.93
C LEU A 47 -3.40 4.45 6.06
N GLN A 48 -4.67 4.70 6.37
CA GLN A 48 -5.08 5.45 7.56
C GLN A 48 -4.59 4.75 8.83
N GLU A 49 -4.36 5.53 9.90
CA GLU A 49 -4.20 4.97 11.25
C GLU A 49 -5.36 3.99 11.54
N PRO A 50 -5.10 2.85 12.19
CA PRO A 50 -6.14 1.88 12.48
C PRO A 50 -7.28 2.56 13.25
N THR A 51 -8.51 2.35 12.79
CA THR A 51 -9.67 2.92 13.48
C THR A 51 -9.83 2.30 14.86
N GLU A 52 -10.57 2.95 15.76
CA GLU A 52 -10.88 2.38 17.08
C GLU A 52 -11.56 1.01 16.97
N ALA A 53 -12.38 0.79 15.93
CA ALA A 53 -13.00 -0.51 15.65
C ALA A 53 -11.95 -1.57 15.29
N MET A 54 -10.98 -1.24 14.43
CA MET A 54 -9.86 -2.14 14.13
C MET A 54 -9.05 -2.43 15.39
N HIS A 55 -8.73 -1.42 16.19
CA HIS A 55 -8.03 -1.62 17.46
C HIS A 55 -8.81 -2.49 18.45
N SER A 56 -10.14 -2.36 18.50
CA SER A 56 -10.99 -3.20 19.33
C SER A 56 -10.91 -4.66 18.91
N GLU A 57 -11.07 -4.96 17.61
CA GLU A 57 -11.00 -6.33 17.07
C GLU A 57 -9.60 -6.95 17.25
N GLY A 58 -8.54 -6.15 17.08
CA GLY A 58 -7.18 -6.61 17.35
C GLY A 58 -6.95 -6.96 18.82
N ARG A 59 -7.56 -6.22 19.76
CA ARG A 59 -7.44 -6.44 21.22
C ARG A 59 -8.26 -7.63 21.72
N THR A 60 -9.39 -7.91 21.11
CA THR A 60 -10.26 -9.06 21.46
C THR A 60 -9.74 -10.37 20.87
N THR A 61 -8.82 -10.29 19.92
CA THR A 61 -8.21 -11.48 19.32
C THR A 61 -7.20 -12.14 20.27
N VAL A 62 -7.40 -13.42 20.54
CA VAL A 62 -6.63 -14.21 21.53
C VAL A 62 -5.16 -14.43 21.11
N ASN A 63 -4.87 -14.27 19.82
CA ASN A 63 -3.55 -14.51 19.23
C ASN A 63 -3.11 -13.30 18.40
N TYR A 64 -1.95 -12.71 18.73
CA TYR A 64 -1.37 -11.58 18.01
C TYR A 64 -1.19 -11.85 16.51
N ARG A 65 -1.02 -13.11 16.11
CA ARG A 65 -0.92 -13.50 14.70
C ARG A 65 -2.24 -13.29 13.94
N ASP A 66 -3.36 -13.48 14.62
CA ASP A 66 -4.71 -13.40 14.03
C ASP A 66 -5.31 -11.99 14.17
N ALA A 67 -4.75 -11.18 15.09
CA ALA A 67 -5.16 -9.79 15.31
C ALA A 67 -5.05 -8.95 14.04
N TRP A 68 -4.02 -9.17 13.22
CA TRP A 68 -3.88 -8.49 11.93
C TRP A 68 -5.02 -8.83 10.95
N SER A 69 -5.39 -10.11 10.87
CA SER A 69 -6.50 -10.55 10.01
C SER A 69 -7.84 -10.00 10.49
N ALA A 70 -8.08 -9.94 11.80
CA ALA A 70 -9.27 -9.34 12.39
C ALA A 70 -9.34 -7.82 12.14
N MET A 71 -8.22 -7.12 12.32
CA MET A 71 -8.09 -5.70 11.98
C MET A 71 -8.33 -5.44 10.49
N LEU A 72 -7.81 -6.30 9.62
CA LEU A 72 -8.00 -6.19 8.17
C LEU A 72 -9.47 -6.42 7.79
N ALA A 73 -10.12 -7.44 8.36
CA ALA A 73 -11.55 -7.73 8.14
C ALA A 73 -12.45 -6.57 8.62
N ALA A 74 -12.08 -5.90 9.71
CA ALA A 74 -12.77 -4.73 10.24
C ALA A 74 -12.43 -3.42 9.50
N SER A 75 -11.45 -3.44 8.60
CA SER A 75 -11.07 -2.29 7.80
C SER A 75 -11.93 -2.20 6.53
N ALA A 76 -12.01 -1.00 5.95
CA ALA A 76 -12.65 -0.79 4.64
C ALA A 76 -12.00 -1.60 3.48
N LEU A 77 -10.83 -2.23 3.72
CA LEU A 77 -10.15 -3.10 2.76
C LEU A 77 -10.62 -4.57 2.87
N GLY A 78 -11.12 -5.00 4.04
CA GLY A 78 -11.58 -6.36 4.29
C GLY A 78 -12.94 -6.68 3.66
N GLU A 79 -13.80 -5.68 3.52
CA GLU A 79 -15.13 -5.77 2.88
C GLU A 79 -15.10 -6.13 1.38
N GLN A 80 -13.93 -6.18 0.75
CA GLN A 80 -13.78 -6.49 -0.69
C GLN A 80 -12.98 -7.77 -0.99
N SER A 81 -12.80 -8.65 -0.01
CA SER A 81 -12.12 -9.95 -0.19
C SER A 81 -13.05 -11.09 -0.69
N GLU A 82 -14.30 -10.80 -1.07
CA GLU A 82 -15.22 -11.78 -1.70
C GLU A 82 -15.11 -11.80 -3.23
#